data_AF-A0AAI8SJJ2-F1
#
_entry.id   AF-A0AAI8SJJ2-F1
#
_cell.length_a   1.000
_cell.length_b   1.000
_cell.length_c   1.000
_cell.angle_alpha   90.00
_cell.angle_beta   90.00
_cell.angle_gamma   90.00
#
_symmetry.space_group_name_H-M   'P 1'
#
loop_
_entity.id
_entity.type
_entity.pdbx_description
1 polymer ?
#
loop_
_entity_poly.entity_id
_entity_poly.type
_entity_poly.pdbx_seq_one_letter_code
_entity_poly.pdbx_strand_id
1 'polypeptide(L)'
;MLQIQLNRNACRHTRLPVWVAGPENSSGLQLEVYRLDDEVYADVAFDERHIGAPGLAHGGAIAAACDDLLGFTLWIAGTPAVTRNLAIEYLAPVPLHQPHRISARISVRQGRALHWRGGR
;
A
#
# COMPACT_ATOMS: atom_id res chain seq x y z
N MET A 1 -2.97 -18.12 26.47
CA MET A 1 -2.45 -16.75 26.23
C MET A 1 -1.31 -16.92 25.24
N LEU A 2 -1.38 -16.58 23.94
CA LEU A 2 -2.08 -15.54 23.19
C LEU A 2 -3.26 -16.09 22.36
N GLN A 3 -4.44 -15.51 22.53
CA GLN A 3 -5.56 -15.62 21.60
C GLN A 3 -5.68 -14.26 20.93
N ILE A 4 -5.42 -14.17 19.63
CA ILE A 4 -5.80 -12.99 18.83
C ILE A 4 -7.13 -13.35 18.18
N GLN A 5 -8.22 -13.02 18.86
CA GLN A 5 -9.54 -12.99 18.26
C GLN A 5 -9.60 -11.77 17.33
N LEU A 6 -9.58 -12.01 16.01
CA LEU A 6 -9.83 -10.96 15.03
C LEU A 6 -11.32 -10.58 15.08
N ASN A 7 -11.57 -9.36 15.57
CA ASN A 7 -12.89 -8.77 15.75
C ASN A 7 -13.55 -8.43 14.41
N ARG A 8 -14.88 -8.51 14.36
CA ARG A 8 -15.75 -8.52 13.15
C ARG A 8 -15.88 -7.20 12.38
N ASN A 9 -14.91 -6.28 12.50
CA ASN A 9 -14.90 -4.99 11.79
C ASN A 9 -13.76 -4.82 10.77
N ALA A 10 -13.00 -5.89 10.49
CA ALA A 10 -12.04 -5.89 9.39
C ALA A 10 -12.79 -5.87 8.06
N CYS A 11 -12.94 -4.69 7.44
CA CYS A 11 -13.45 -4.57 6.09
C CYS A 11 -12.42 -5.17 5.13
N ARG A 12 -12.50 -6.48 4.94
CA ARG A 12 -11.62 -7.29 4.08
C ARG A 12 -12.31 -7.44 2.73
N HIS A 13 -12.25 -6.46 1.84
CA HIS A 13 -12.48 -6.66 0.41
C HIS A 13 -12.39 -5.36 -0.38
N THR A 14 -11.24 -5.11 -0.99
CA THR A 14 -11.24 -4.37 -2.26
C THR A 14 -10.09 -4.90 -3.11
N ARG A 15 -10.32 -6.01 -3.81
CA ARG A 15 -9.49 -6.39 -4.96
C ARG A 15 -9.94 -5.53 -6.14
N LEU A 16 -9.43 -4.29 -6.20
CA LEU A 16 -9.75 -3.38 -7.30
C LEU A 16 -9.02 -3.84 -8.57
N PRO A 17 -9.61 -3.74 -9.76
CA PRO A 17 -8.95 -4.07 -11.03
C PRO A 17 -7.98 -2.94 -11.42
N VAL A 18 -6.96 -2.71 -10.59
CA VAL A 18 -5.92 -1.69 -10.79
C VAL A 18 -4.63 -2.33 -11.28
N TRP A 19 -3.82 -1.59 -12.04
CA TRP A 19 -2.62 -2.14 -12.66
C TRP A 19 -1.61 -2.69 -11.64
N VAL A 20 -1.44 -2.04 -10.48
CA VAL A 20 -0.43 -2.42 -9.48
C VAL A 20 -0.91 -3.60 -8.62
N ALA A 21 -2.00 -3.46 -7.86
CA ALA A 21 -2.49 -4.51 -6.95
C ALA A 21 -3.62 -5.40 -7.50
N GLY A 22 -4.06 -5.20 -8.75
CA GLY A 22 -5.21 -5.91 -9.27
C GLY A 22 -4.97 -7.41 -9.42
N PRO A 23 -5.96 -8.26 -9.09
CA PRO A 23 -5.81 -9.71 -9.16
C PRO A 23 -5.64 -10.23 -10.59
N GLU A 24 -6.02 -9.42 -11.59
CA GLU A 24 -5.94 -9.79 -13.00
C GLU A 24 -4.54 -9.55 -13.59
N ASN A 25 -3.71 -8.73 -12.94
CA ASN A 25 -2.32 -8.57 -13.34
C ASN A 25 -1.45 -9.58 -12.59
N SER A 26 -1.21 -10.73 -13.23
CA SER A 26 -0.34 -11.78 -12.70
C SER A 26 1.11 -11.32 -12.53
N SER A 27 1.52 -10.20 -13.14
CA SER A 27 2.83 -9.57 -12.95
C SER A 27 2.81 -8.40 -11.97
N GLY A 28 1.63 -8.04 -11.43
CA GLY A 28 1.47 -7.01 -10.42
C GLY A 28 1.75 -7.51 -9.00
N LEU A 29 1.62 -6.60 -8.03
CA LEU A 29 1.88 -6.83 -6.61
C LEU A 29 0.72 -7.54 -5.88
N GLN A 30 -0.47 -7.60 -6.48
CA GLN A 30 -1.64 -8.31 -5.96
C GLN A 30 -1.93 -8.01 -4.46
N LEU A 31 -1.86 -6.73 -4.08
CA LEU A 31 -1.99 -6.31 -2.68
C LEU A 31 -3.38 -6.65 -2.13
N GLU A 32 -3.42 -7.35 -0.99
CA GLU A 32 -4.61 -7.40 -0.15
C GLU A 32 -4.56 -6.23 0.85
N VAL A 33 -5.43 -5.24 0.65
CA VAL A 33 -5.49 -4.03 1.49
C VAL A 33 -6.51 -4.21 2.61
N TYR A 34 -6.10 -3.82 3.80
CA TYR A 34 -6.90 -3.85 5.03
C TYR A 34 -7.08 -2.43 5.55
N ARG A 35 -8.22 -2.18 6.17
CA ARG A 35 -8.50 -0.92 6.88
C ARG A 35 -8.51 -1.15 8.39
N LEU A 36 -7.83 -0.28 9.11
CA LEU A 36 -7.87 -0.16 10.57
C LEU A 36 -8.13 1.31 10.92
N ASP A 37 -9.34 1.61 11.37
CA ASP A 37 -9.81 2.98 11.66
C ASP A 37 -9.62 3.93 10.47
N ASP A 38 -8.69 4.89 10.57
CA ASP A 38 -8.35 5.89 9.53
C ASP A 38 -7.07 5.54 8.77
N GLU A 39 -6.52 4.35 9.01
CA GLU A 39 -5.34 3.82 8.34
C GLU A 39 -5.71 2.68 7.40
N VAL A 40 -5.01 2.61 6.26
CA VAL A 40 -4.98 1.44 5.40
C VAL A 40 -3.60 0.83 5.43
N TYR A 41 -3.51 -0.49 5.34
CA TYR A 41 -2.25 -1.19 5.25
C TYR A 41 -2.34 -2.42 4.36
N ALA A 42 -1.21 -2.87 3.85
CA ALA A 42 -1.06 -4.13 3.14
C ALA A 42 0.29 -4.77 3.51
N ASP A 43 0.31 -6.10 3.54
CA ASP A 43 1.55 -6.86 3.59
C ASP A 43 1.92 -7.25 2.15
N VAL A 44 3.15 -6.94 1.74
CA VAL A 44 3.66 -7.16 0.39
C VAL A 44 4.96 -7.96 0.46
N ALA A 45 5.09 -8.98 -0.38
CA ALA A 45 6.34 -9.69 -0.59
C ALA A 45 6.78 -9.46 -2.04
N PHE A 46 7.90 -8.77 -2.21
CA PHE A 46 8.52 -8.60 -3.52
C PHE A 46 9.24 -9.88 -3.92
N ASP A 47 9.27 -10.17 -5.20
CA ASP A 47 9.95 -11.33 -5.79
C ASP A 47 10.76 -10.91 -7.03
N GLU A 48 11.22 -11.88 -7.81
CA GLU A 48 12.08 -11.65 -8.97
C GLU A 48 11.46 -10.72 -10.02
N ARG A 49 10.13 -10.63 -10.09
CA ARG A 49 9.43 -9.70 -11.01
C ARG A 49 9.70 -8.24 -10.65
N HIS A 50 10.10 -7.98 -9.40
CA HIS A 50 10.26 -6.67 -8.80
C HIS A 50 11.71 -6.32 -8.50
N ILE A 51 12.68 -7.10 -9.01
CA ILE A 51 14.09 -6.95 -8.70
C ILE A 51 14.66 -5.63 -9.24
N GLY A 52 15.44 -4.93 -8.41
CA GLY A 52 16.20 -3.75 -8.83
C GLY A 52 17.72 -3.93 -8.70
N ALA A 53 18.14 -4.72 -7.71
CA ALA A 53 19.52 -5.16 -7.52
C ALA A 53 19.51 -6.61 -7.00
N PRO A 54 20.62 -7.36 -7.05
CA PRO A 54 20.65 -8.74 -6.58
C PRO A 54 20.07 -8.89 -5.17
N GLY A 55 18.95 -9.62 -5.06
CA GLY A 55 18.25 -9.87 -3.79
C GLY A 55 17.42 -8.70 -3.24
N LEU A 56 17.30 -7.58 -3.94
CA LEU A 56 16.62 -6.37 -3.48
C LEU A 56 15.51 -5.92 -4.43
N ALA A 57 14.41 -5.44 -3.85
CA ALA A 57 13.30 -4.85 -4.59
C ALA A 57 13.74 -3.53 -5.27
N HIS A 58 13.24 -3.30 -6.47
CA HIS A 58 13.42 -2.07 -7.22
C HIS A 58 12.68 -0.91 -6.52
N GLY A 59 13.33 0.24 -6.37
CA GLY A 59 12.71 1.43 -5.76
C GLY A 59 11.37 1.79 -6.41
N GLY A 60 11.29 1.73 -7.74
CA GLY A 60 10.04 1.95 -8.47
C GLY A 60 8.91 0.96 -8.15
N ALA A 61 9.23 -0.30 -7.82
CA ALA A 61 8.21 -1.28 -7.41
C ALA A 61 7.66 -0.95 -6.02
N ILE A 62 8.55 -0.55 -5.10
CA ILE A 62 8.17 -0.06 -3.77
C ILE A 62 7.32 1.20 -3.91
N ALA A 63 7.72 2.13 -4.77
CA ALA A 63 6.98 3.37 -5.03
C ALA A 63 5.58 3.11 -5.58
N ALA A 64 5.45 2.19 -6.54
CA ALA A 64 4.17 1.79 -7.09
C ALA A 64 3.26 1.17 -6.01
N ALA A 65 3.82 0.32 -5.13
CA ALA A 65 3.08 -0.26 -4.01
C ALA A 65 2.51 0.81 -3.08
N CYS A 66 3.33 1.80 -2.73
CA CYS A 66 2.93 2.92 -1.88
C CYS A 66 1.86 3.79 -2.56
N ASP A 67 2.03 4.14 -3.83
CA ASP A 67 1.06 4.96 -4.58
C ASP A 67 -0.30 4.25 -4.70
N ASP A 68 -0.28 2.95 -5.01
CA ASP A 68 -1.52 2.18 -5.13
C ASP A 68 -2.25 2.07 -3.78
N LEU A 69 -1.51 1.84 -2.68
CA LEU A 69 -2.07 1.88 -1.32
C LEU A 69 -2.73 3.22 -0.99
N LEU A 70 -2.13 4.35 -1.41
CA LEU A 70 -2.73 5.67 -1.24
C LEU A 70 -4.08 5.78 -1.97
N GLY A 71 -4.21 5.17 -3.14
CA GLY A 71 -5.48 5.09 -3.86
C GLY A 71 -6.63 4.51 -3.03
N PHE A 72 -6.35 3.53 -2.16
CA PHE A 72 -7.38 2.93 -1.29
C PHE A 72 -7.92 3.90 -0.25
N THR A 73 -7.12 4.87 0.19
CA THR A 73 -7.57 5.89 1.15
C THR A 73 -8.63 6.83 0.54
N LEU A 74 -8.73 6.93 -0.78
CA LEU A 74 -9.74 7.77 -1.44
C LEU A 74 -11.17 7.24 -1.21
N TRP A 75 -11.31 5.93 -1.01
CA TRP A 75 -12.57 5.33 -0.58
C TRP A 75 -12.96 5.76 0.83
N ILE A 76 -11.98 5.96 1.71
CA ILE A 76 -12.21 6.51 3.05
C ILE A 76 -12.56 8.00 2.95
N ALA A 77 -11.87 8.74 2.09
CA ALA A 77 -12.12 10.17 1.87
C ALA A 77 -13.45 10.47 1.16
N GLY A 78 -14.06 9.48 0.51
CA GLY A 78 -15.31 9.62 -0.26
C GLY A 78 -15.21 10.64 -1.39
N THR A 79 -14.01 10.92 -1.91
CA THR A 79 -13.76 11.93 -2.94
C THR A 79 -12.73 11.41 -3.94
N PRO A 80 -13.02 11.41 -5.26
CA PRO A 80 -12.03 11.02 -6.25
C PRO A 80 -10.89 12.04 -6.31
N ALA A 81 -9.67 11.55 -6.48
CA ALA A 81 -8.46 12.34 -6.63
C ALA A 81 -7.43 11.60 -7.47
N VAL A 82 -6.38 12.30 -7.89
CA VAL A 82 -5.22 11.76 -8.60
C VAL A 82 -3.94 12.16 -7.88
N THR A 83 -2.88 11.37 -8.03
CA THR A 83 -1.57 11.67 -7.44
C THR A 83 -1.00 12.95 -8.05
N ARG A 84 -0.87 14.00 -7.23
CA ARG A 84 -0.24 15.28 -7.62
C ARG A 84 1.26 15.27 -7.35
N ASN A 85 1.66 14.68 -6.24
CA ASN A 85 3.04 14.61 -5.78
C ASN A 85 3.21 13.33 -4.95
N LEU A 86 4.31 12.62 -5.17
CA LEU A 86 4.73 11.47 -4.40
C LEU A 86 6.20 11.67 -4.04
N ALA A 87 6.50 11.68 -2.74
CA ALA A 87 7.84 11.78 -2.21
C ALA A 87 8.12 10.52 -1.37
N ILE A 88 9.22 9.83 -1.68
CA ILE A 88 9.62 8.59 -1.01
C ILE A 88 11.07 8.71 -0.59
N GLU A 89 11.31 8.43 0.69
CA GLU A 89 12.64 8.33 1.28
C GLU A 89 12.95 6.85 1.54
N TYR A 90 13.98 6.32 0.90
CA TYR A 90 14.41 4.93 1.08
C TYR A 90 15.42 4.85 2.22
N LEU A 91 14.95 4.48 3.42
CA LEU A 91 15.78 4.45 4.63
C LEU A 91 16.64 3.19 4.75
N ALA A 92 16.17 2.07 4.19
CA ALA A 92 16.87 0.80 4.19
C ALA A 92 16.58 0.00 2.90
N PRO A 93 17.49 -0.89 2.47
CA PRO A 93 17.21 -1.84 1.40
C PRO A 93 16.02 -2.74 1.75
N VAL A 94 15.22 -3.10 0.75
CA VAL A 94 14.06 -4.00 0.90
C VAL A 94 14.40 -5.34 0.25
N PRO A 95 14.66 -6.41 1.03
CA PRO A 95 14.95 -7.73 0.47
C PRO A 95 13.74 -8.36 -0.21
N LEU A 96 14.00 -9.14 -1.26
CA LEU A 96 13.01 -10.02 -1.88
C LEU A 96 12.62 -11.17 -0.94
N HIS A 97 11.46 -11.77 -1.18
CA HIS A 97 10.87 -12.93 -0.48
C HIS A 97 10.65 -12.74 1.02
N GLN A 98 10.63 -11.49 1.47
CA GLN A 98 10.30 -11.14 2.85
C GLN A 98 9.00 -10.32 2.86
N PRO A 99 8.08 -10.59 3.78
CA PRO A 99 6.89 -9.78 3.94
C PRO A 99 7.26 -8.42 4.53
N HIS A 100 6.84 -7.36 3.87
CA HIS A 100 6.97 -5.98 4.32
C HIS A 100 5.59 -5.36 4.48
N ARG A 101 5.39 -4.58 5.53
CA ARG A 101 4.14 -3.85 5.72
C ARG A 101 4.28 -2.44 5.14
N ILE A 102 3.34 -2.07 4.29
CA ILE A 102 3.11 -0.69 3.88
C ILE A 102 1.83 -0.19 4.52
N SER A 103 1.84 1.04 5.04
CA SER A 103 0.65 1.68 5.61
C SER A 103 0.55 3.15 5.25
N ALA A 104 -0.68 3.65 5.20
CA ALA A 104 -0.97 5.03 4.89
C ALA A 104 -2.19 5.52 5.66
N ARG A 105 -2.13 6.78 6.10
CA ARG A 105 -3.28 7.50 6.67
C ARG A 105 -3.42 8.88 6.06
N ILE A 106 -4.65 9.35 5.91
CA ILE A 106 -4.93 10.74 5.55
C ILE A 106 -4.54 11.60 6.76
N SER A 107 -3.69 12.60 6.53
CA SER A 107 -3.18 13.49 7.58
C SER A 107 -3.90 14.84 7.59
N VAL A 108 -4.06 15.46 6.42
CA VAL A 108 -4.64 16.80 6.29
C VAL A 108 -5.39 16.90 4.97
N ARG A 109 -6.52 17.62 4.98
CA ARG A 109 -7.24 18.07 3.78
C ARG A 109 -7.12 19.59 3.66
N GLN A 110 -6.65 20.08 2.51
CA GLN A 110 -6.59 21.50 2.18
C GLN A 110 -7.35 21.77 0.88
N GLY A 111 -8.59 22.21 1.00
CA GLY A 111 -9.50 22.35 -0.15
C GLY A 111 -9.71 21.00 -0.86
N ARG A 112 -9.22 20.91 -2.11
CA ARG A 112 -9.25 19.68 -2.92
C ARG A 112 -8.01 18.78 -2.75
N ALA A 113 -6.97 19.25 -2.07
CA ALA A 113 -5.76 18.47 -1.84
C ALA A 113 -5.90 17.61 -0.58
N LEU A 114 -5.51 16.35 -0.69
CA LEU A 114 -5.35 15.41 0.42
C LEU A 114 -3.85 15.16 0.60
N HIS A 115 -3.40 15.14 1.85
CA HIS A 115 -2.02 14.86 2.22
C HIS A 115 -1.96 13.59 3.05
N TRP A 116 -0.98 12.74 2.75
CA TRP A 116 -0.76 11.48 3.44
C TRP A 116 0.59 11.46 4.13
N ARG A 117 0.68 10.62 5.15
CA ARG A 117 1.92 10.25 5.80
C ARG A 117 1.99 8.73 5.84
N GLY A 118 3.12 8.18 5.38
CA GLY A 118 3.42 6.75 5.54
C GLY A 118 3.73 6.42 7.00
N GLY A 119 3.38 5.20 7.42
CA GLY A 119 3.88 4.63 8.66
C GLY A 119 5.39 4.38 8.61
N ARG A 120 6.03 4.27 9.77
CA ARG A 120 7.42 3.77 9.86
C ARG A 120 7.43 2.26 9.90
#